data_AF-A0A963JJ46-F1
#
_entry.id   AF-A0A963JJ46-F1
#
_cell.length_a   1.000
_cell.length_b   1.000
_cell.length_c   1.000
_cell.angle_alpha   90.00
_cell.angle_beta   90.00
_cell.angle_gamma   90.00
#
_symmetry.space_group_name_H-M   'P 1'
#
loop_
_entity.id
_entity.type
_entity.pdbx_description
1 polymer ?
#
loop_
_entity_poly.entity_id
_entity_poly.type
_entity_poly.pdbx_seq_one_letter_code
_entity_poly.pdbx_strand_id
1 'polypeptide(L)' 'QMSTRGLYVFEHDSELGNAHAHELFDRLVVQRKADADGPARDFGAYSVTFDGRSLALGERIEAAPGVTLHRRC' A
#
# COMPACT_ATOMS: atom_id res chain seq x y z
N GLN A 1 -0.86 20.94 6.28
CA GLN A 1 0.18 20.33 7.13
C GLN A 1 0.67 19.07 6.45
N MET A 2 1.98 18.87 6.33
CA MET A 2 2.54 17.62 5.79
C MET A 2 2.62 16.57 6.91
N SER A 3 2.09 15.37 6.64
CA SER A 3 2.14 14.23 7.54
C SER A 3 2.12 12.94 6.72
N THR A 4 2.87 11.93 7.15
CA THR A 4 2.81 10.59 6.54
C THR A 4 1.40 10.02 6.63
N ARG A 5 0.86 9.53 5.51
CA ARG A 5 -0.49 8.96 5.42
C ARG A 5 -0.53 7.44 5.27
N GLY A 6 0.61 6.86 4.92
CA GLY A 6 0.81 5.42 4.89
C GLY A 6 2.28 5.10 4.68
N LEU A 7 2.77 4.07 5.36
CA LEU A 7 4.09 3.47 5.09
C LEU A 7 3.90 1.97 4.86
N TYR A 8 4.13 1.56 3.63
CA TYR A 8 4.03 0.17 3.19
C TYR A 8 5.44 -0.33 2.88
N VAL A 9 5.85 -1.41 3.55
CA VAL A 9 7.20 -1.99 3.42
C VAL A 9 7.06 -3.38 2.84
N PHE A 10 7.73 -3.64 1.72
CA PHE A 10 7.95 -4.98 1.18
C PHE A 10 9.27 -5.51 1.71
N GLU A 11 9.21 -6.57 2.51
CA GLU A 11 10.35 -7.25 3.12
C GLU A 11 10.59 -8.55 2.35
N HIS A 12 11.81 -8.71 1.79
CA HIS A 12 12.20 -9.90 1.02
C HIS A 12 13.08 -10.81 1.89
N ASP A 13 12.87 -12.12 1.79
CA ASP A 13 13.67 -13.10 2.54
C ASP A 13 15.09 -13.28 1.99
N SER A 14 15.31 -12.93 0.70
CA SER A 14 16.61 -13.01 0.03
C SER A 14 17.19 -11.63 -0.26
N GLU A 15 18.52 -11.51 -0.11
CA GLU A 15 19.28 -10.31 -0.50
C GLU A 15 19.21 -10.01 -2.00
N LEU A 16 18.99 -11.04 -2.83
CA LEU A 16 18.82 -10.89 -4.28
C LEU A 16 17.38 -10.50 -4.68
N GLY A 17 16.45 -10.49 -3.71
CA GLY A 17 15.02 -10.29 -3.93
C GLY A 17 14.28 -11.55 -4.37
N ASN A 18 13.04 -11.67 -3.92
CA ASN A 18 12.15 -12.81 -4.21
C ASN A 18 11.09 -12.53 -5.28
N ALA A 19 10.83 -11.25 -5.57
CA ALA A 19 9.86 -10.81 -6.56
C ALA A 19 10.31 -9.46 -7.15
N HIS A 20 9.83 -9.14 -8.36
CA HIS A 20 10.16 -7.86 -8.98
C HIS A 20 9.45 -6.72 -8.25
N ALA A 21 10.22 -5.69 -7.87
CA ALA A 21 9.69 -4.55 -7.12
C ALA A 21 8.54 -3.83 -7.84
N HIS A 22 8.60 -3.71 -9.17
CA HIS A 22 7.55 -3.04 -9.95
C HIS A 22 6.20 -3.78 -9.85
N GLU A 23 6.20 -5.12 -9.92
CA GLU A 23 4.98 -5.93 -9.81
C GLU A 23 4.31 -5.78 -8.44
N LEU A 24 5.12 -5.65 -7.37
CA LEU A 24 4.62 -5.40 -6.02
C LEU A 24 4.02 -4.00 -5.88
N PHE A 25 4.64 -2.99 -6.50
CA PHE A 25 4.14 -1.62 -6.46
C PHE A 25 2.89 -1.42 -7.31
N ASP A 26 2.77 -2.08 -8.46
CA ASP A 26 1.58 -1.99 -9.32
C ASP A 26 0.32 -2.50 -8.61
N ARG A 27 0.48 -3.43 -7.66
CA ARG A 27 -0.60 -3.99 -6.84
C ARG A 27 -1.02 -3.05 -5.70
N LEU A 28 -0.16 -2.11 -5.30
CA LEU A 28 -0.47 -1.09 -4.29
C LEU A 28 -1.09 0.15 -4.95
N VAL A 29 -2.41 0.14 -5.00
CA VAL A 29 -3.20 1.14 -5.72
C VAL A 29 -3.70 2.23 -4.78
N VAL A 30 -3.43 3.48 -5.13
CA VAL A 30 -4.00 4.68 -4.49
C VAL A 30 -4.98 5.33 -5.45
N GLN A 31 -6.25 5.38 -5.06
CA GLN A 31 -7.33 5.90 -5.91
C GLN A 31 -8.24 6.85 -5.14
N ARG A 32 -8.74 7.86 -5.85
CA ARG A 32 -9.78 8.75 -5.31
C ARG A 32 -11.07 7.95 -5.11
N LYS A 33 -11.71 8.08 -3.96
CA LYS A 33 -12.98 7.41 -3.69
C LYS A 33 -14.08 7.92 -4.63
N ALA A 34 -14.95 7.02 -5.04
CA ALA A 34 -16.01 7.32 -6.00
C ALA A 34 -17.07 8.30 -5.46
N ASP A 35 -17.25 8.36 -4.15
CA ASP A 35 -18.20 9.21 -3.43
C ASP A 35 -17.64 10.60 -3.10
N ALA A 36 -16.35 10.85 -3.34
CA ALA A 36 -15.79 12.18 -3.16
C ALA A 36 -16.29 13.10 -4.29
N ASP A 37 -16.85 14.25 -3.93
CA ASP A 37 -17.29 15.27 -4.89
C ASP A 37 -16.33 16.48 -4.91
N GLY A 38 -16.17 17.11 -6.07
CA GLY A 38 -15.27 18.25 -6.28
C GLY A 38 -13.77 17.97 -6.05
N PRO A 39 -12.92 19.00 -5.97
CA PRO A 39 -11.48 18.81 -5.74
C PRO A 39 -11.19 18.14 -4.38
N ALA A 40 -10.22 17.21 -4.34
CA ALA A 40 -9.80 16.59 -3.08
C ALA A 40 -9.20 17.62 -2.12
N ARG A 41 -9.73 17.71 -0.90
CA ARG A 41 -9.29 18.69 0.12
C ARG A 41 -8.53 18.05 1.29
N ASP A 42 -8.63 16.74 1.43
CA ASP A 42 -7.93 15.96 2.44
C ASP A 42 -7.66 14.53 1.93
N PHE A 43 -6.80 13.80 2.65
CA PHE A 43 -6.40 12.44 2.27
C PHE A 43 -7.55 11.42 2.39
N GLY A 44 -8.60 11.71 3.17
CA GLY A 44 -9.79 10.87 3.31
C GLY A 44 -10.58 10.72 2.01
N ALA A 45 -10.35 11.59 1.02
CA ALA A 45 -10.86 11.46 -0.34
C ALA A 45 -10.16 10.35 -1.16
N TYR A 46 -9.09 9.74 -0.63
CA TYR A 46 -8.36 8.65 -1.26
C TYR A 46 -8.56 7.33 -0.50
N SER A 47 -8.42 6.24 -1.24
CA SER A 47 -8.35 4.87 -0.75
C SER A 47 -7.03 4.26 -1.18
N VAL A 48 -6.39 3.53 -0.26
CA VAL A 48 -5.18 2.76 -0.55
C VAL A 48 -5.53 1.30 -0.40
N THR A 49 -5.23 0.52 -1.42
CA THR A 49 -5.52 -0.90 -1.46
C THR A 49 -4.33 -1.66 -2.03
N PHE A 50 -4.10 -2.86 -1.53
CA PHE A 50 -3.21 -3.85 -2.12
C PHE A 50 -4.08 -5.03 -2.57
N ASP A 51 -4.03 -5.39 -3.85
CA ASP A 51 -4.94 -6.38 -4.45
C ASP A 51 -6.43 -6.13 -4.16
N GLY A 52 -6.84 -4.86 -4.19
CA GLY A 52 -8.23 -4.46 -3.95
C GLY A 52 -8.69 -4.51 -2.49
N ARG A 53 -7.81 -4.82 -1.53
CA ARG A 53 -8.12 -4.72 -0.10
C ARG A 53 -7.26 -3.69 0.63
N SER A 54 -7.84 -3.02 1.63
CA SER A 54 -7.07 -2.16 2.53
C SER A 54 -6.34 -2.99 3.59
N LEU A 55 -5.14 -2.56 3.97
CA LEU A 55 -4.41 -3.12 5.11
C LEU A 55 -4.65 -2.27 6.37
N ALA A 56 -4.87 -2.92 7.50
CA ALA A 56 -4.91 -2.27 8.80
C ALA A 56 -3.51 -1.86 9.27
N LEU A 57 -3.44 -0.90 10.20
CA LEU A 57 -2.18 -0.50 10.82
C LEU A 57 -1.53 -1.67 11.54
N GLY A 58 -0.25 -1.95 11.25
CA GLY A 58 0.50 -3.07 11.81
C GLY A 58 0.22 -4.41 11.13
N GLU A 59 -0.70 -4.47 10.16
CA GLU A 59 -1.01 -5.70 9.45
C GLU A 59 0.17 -6.13 8.56
N ARG A 60 0.44 -7.44 8.59
CA ARG A 60 1.44 -8.11 7.76
C ARG A 60 0.77 -9.18 6.92
N ILE A 61 1.08 -9.20 5.64
CA ILE A 61 0.49 -10.12 4.67
C ILE A 61 1.57 -10.63 3.73
N GLU A 62 1.43 -11.86 3.24
CA GLU A 62 2.30 -12.35 2.17
C GLU A 62 1.89 -11.69 0.85
N ALA A 63 2.80 -10.91 0.27
CA ALA A 63 2.57 -10.22 -1.00
C ALA A 63 2.94 -11.11 -2.19
N ALA A 64 4.01 -11.88 -2.06
CA ALA A 64 4.48 -12.87 -3.02
C ALA A 64 5.30 -13.93 -2.25
N PRO A 65 5.63 -15.08 -2.85
CA PRO A 65 6.46 -16.09 -2.19
C PRO A 65 7.76 -15.50 -1.63
N GLY A 66 7.89 -15.50 -0.29
CA GLY A 66 9.02 -14.93 0.44
C GLY A 66 9.13 -13.39 0.35
N VAL A 67 8.00 -12.72 0.14
CA VAL A 67 7.86 -11.27 0.29
C VAL A 67 6.70 -10.94 1.23
N THR A 68 6.98 -10.28 2.32
CA THR A 68 5.98 -9.79 3.27
C THR A 68 5.70 -8.30 3.04
N LEU A 69 4.42 -7.94 2.88
CA LEU A 69 3.98 -6.55 2.94
C LEU A 69 3.55 -6.20 4.35
N HIS A 70 4.07 -5.11 4.89
CA HIS A 70 3.72 -4.57 6.20
C HIS A 70 3.30 -3.11 6.11
N ARG A 71 2.11 -2.79 6.64
CA ARG A 71 1.69 -1.41 6.88
C ARG A 71 2.17 -0.90 8.24
N ARG A 72 3.20 -0.04 8.24
CA ARG A 72 3.85 0.51 9.44
C ARG A 72 3.17 1.76 10.00
N CYS A 73 2.53 2.57 9.15
CA CYS A 73 1.67 3.71 9.54
C CYS A 73 0.51 3.89 8.55
#